data_AF-A0A235ABX4-F1
#
_entry.id   AF-A0A235ABX4-F1
#
_cell.length_a   1.000
_cell.length_b   1.000
_cell.length_c   1.000
_cell.angle_alpha   90.00
_cell.angle_beta   90.00
_cell.angle_gamma   90.00
#
_symmetry.space_group_name_H-M   'P 1'
#
loop_
_entity.id
_entity.type
_entity.pdbx_description
1 polymer ?
#
loop_
_entity_poly.entity_id
_entity_poly.type
_entity_poly.pdbx_seq_one_letter_code
_entity_poly.pdbx_strand_id
1 'polypeptide(L)'
;MIKGFRDFIMRGNVIDLAVAVVIGGAFTAVVNAIVSSIINPIVALVWQADENGNAGIPVEGLHGTVIFPIGTLLTAIISFFAVALVVYFVFVVPMNKWKERQAAKAGVVEETAKLPTEQELLIQIRDLLEKNNAASSTSPAPATATDAPLRRSQNTPPAAPSA
;
A
#
# COMPACT_ATOMS: atom_id res chain seq x y z
N MET A 1 17.03 -13.74 -24.61
CA MET A 1 15.71 -13.17 -24.29
C MET A 1 15.03 -13.88 -23.12
N ILE A 2 14.90 -15.21 -23.13
CA ILE A 2 14.28 -16.00 -22.04
C ILE A 2 14.95 -15.80 -20.67
N LYS A 3 16.29 -15.67 -20.62
CA LYS A 3 17.03 -15.39 -19.37
C LYS A 3 16.67 -14.01 -18.78
N GLY A 4 16.68 -12.95 -19.59
CA GLY A 4 16.31 -11.59 -19.17
C GLY A 4 14.83 -11.45 -18.78
N PHE A 5 13.94 -12.25 -19.37
CA PHE A 5 12.54 -12.32 -18.96
C PHE A 5 12.36 -13.01 -17.60
N ARG A 6 13.10 -14.10 -17.34
CA ARG A 6 13.14 -14.75 -16.03
C ARG A 6 13.67 -13.79 -14.95
N ASP A 7 14.75 -13.07 -15.23
CA ASP A 7 15.35 -12.10 -14.30
C ASP A 7 14.43 -10.88 -14.04
N PHE A 8 13.52 -10.57 -14.97
CA PHE A 8 12.48 -9.55 -14.80
C PHE A 8 11.34 -10.02 -13.90
N ILE A 9 10.83 -11.23 -14.12
CA ILE A 9 9.77 -11.83 -13.29
C ILE A 9 10.29 -12.10 -11.87
N MET A 10 11.53 -12.57 -11.72
CA MET A 10 12.13 -12.85 -10.40
C MET A 10 12.38 -11.60 -9.54
N ARG A 11 12.09 -10.39 -10.04
CA ARG A 11 12.14 -9.15 -9.28
C ARG A 11 11.01 -9.00 -8.25
N GLY A 12 10.17 -10.04 -8.06
CA GLY A 12 9.16 -10.17 -7.00
C GLY A 12 7.90 -9.35 -7.24
N ASN A 13 8.05 -8.03 -7.41
CA ASN A 13 6.95 -7.09 -7.59
C ASN A 13 6.02 -7.42 -8.77
N VAL A 14 6.53 -8.06 -9.82
CA VAL A 14 5.74 -8.45 -11.01
C VAL A 14 4.94 -9.73 -10.77
N ILE A 15 5.49 -10.68 -9.99
CA ILE A 15 4.81 -11.94 -9.68
C ILE A 15 3.60 -11.66 -8.80
N ASP A 16 3.77 -10.87 -7.74
CA ASP A 16 2.67 -10.56 -6.81
C ASP A 16 1.54 -9.80 -7.50
N LEU A 17 1.89 -8.86 -8.39
CA LEU A 17 0.92 -8.16 -9.23
C LEU A 17 0.20 -9.12 -10.18
N ALA A 18 0.94 -10.00 -10.87
CA ALA A 18 0.36 -10.96 -11.80
C ALA A 18 -0.61 -11.92 -11.09
N VAL A 19 -0.24 -12.42 -9.92
CA VAL A 19 -1.09 -13.29 -9.10
C VAL A 19 -2.34 -12.54 -8.65
N ALA A 20 -2.21 -11.30 -8.20
CA ALA A 20 -3.34 -10.47 -7.79
C ALA A 20 -4.36 -10.28 -8.92
N VAL A 21 -3.90 -9.99 -10.15
CA VAL A 21 -4.77 -9.79 -11.31
C VAL A 21 -5.47 -11.09 -11.72
N VAL A 22 -4.75 -12.21 -11.77
CA VAL A 22 -5.32 -13.51 -12.16
C VAL A 22 -6.37 -13.99 -11.14
N ILE A 23 -6.06 -13.90 -9.85
CA ILE A 23 -7.00 -14.30 -8.79
C ILE A 23 -8.21 -13.36 -8.77
N GLY A 24 -7.99 -12.04 -8.92
CA GLY A 24 -9.07 -11.06 -8.98
C GLY A 24 -10.04 -11.33 -10.13
N GLY A 25 -9.51 -11.65 -11.31
CA GLY A 25 -10.32 -12.03 -12.48
C GLY A 25 -11.12 -13.32 -12.26
N ALA A 26 -10.46 -14.37 -11.75
CA ALA A 26 -11.11 -15.65 -11.48
C ALA A 26 -12.24 -15.53 -10.44
N PHE A 27 -12.00 -14.77 -9.37
CA PHE A 27 -13.01 -14.54 -8.34
C PHE A 27 -14.21 -13.75 -8.87
N THR A 28 -13.96 -12.69 -9.65
CA THR A 28 -15.02 -11.92 -10.30
C THR A 28 -15.89 -12.80 -11.19
N ALA A 29 -15.29 -13.73 -11.94
CA ALA A 29 -16.02 -14.69 -12.76
C ALA A 29 -16.94 -15.60 -11.93
N VAL A 30 -16.49 -16.08 -10.77
CA VAL A 30 -17.31 -16.90 -9.87
C VAL A 30 -18.51 -16.12 -9.35
N VAL A 31 -18.30 -14.88 -8.91
CA VAL A 31 -19.42 -14.06 -8.41
C VAL A 31 -20.40 -13.74 -9.54
N ASN A 32 -19.91 -13.36 -10.72
CA ASN A 32 -20.76 -13.12 -11.88
C ASN A 32 -21.57 -14.36 -12.27
N ALA A 33 -21.00 -15.56 -12.19
CA ALA A 33 -21.72 -16.81 -12.44
C ALA A 33 -22.87 -17.01 -11.44
N ILE A 34 -22.66 -16.73 -10.15
CA ILE A 34 -23.69 -16.82 -9.12
C ILE A 34 -24.80 -15.81 -9.37
N VAL A 35 -24.44 -14.55 -9.65
CA VAL A 35 -25.42 -13.50 -9.94
C VAL A 35 -26.23 -13.84 -11.19
N SER A 36 -25.55 -14.25 -12.27
CA SER A 36 -26.21 -14.65 -13.51
C SER A 36 -27.15 -15.85 -13.33
N SER A 37 -26.78 -16.80 -12.49
CA SER A 37 -27.54 -18.05 -12.31
C SER A 37 -28.68 -17.92 -11.30
N ILE A 38 -28.61 -17.00 -10.34
CA ILE A 38 -29.57 -16.90 -9.24
C ILE A 38 -30.29 -15.55 -9.25
N ILE A 39 -29.55 -14.45 -9.34
CA ILE A 39 -30.10 -13.11 -9.20
C ILE A 39 -30.82 -12.67 -10.46
N ASN A 40 -30.21 -12.86 -11.64
CA ASN A 40 -30.83 -12.50 -12.92
C ASN A 40 -32.21 -13.16 -13.12
N PRO A 41 -32.39 -14.49 -12.89
CA PRO A 41 -33.72 -15.09 -13.03
C PRO A 41 -34.73 -14.58 -12.00
N ILE A 42 -34.31 -14.23 -10.76
CA ILE A 42 -35.20 -13.62 -9.76
C ILE A 42 -35.63 -12.22 -10.20
N VAL A 43 -34.68 -11.42 -10.71
CA VAL A 43 -34.97 -10.06 -11.23
C VAL A 43 -35.88 -10.14 -12.45
N ALA A 44 -35.65 -11.09 -13.35
CA ALA A 44 -36.51 -11.34 -14.53
C ALA A 44 -37.90 -11.88 -14.17
N LEU A 45 -38.07 -12.51 -13.00
CA LEU A 45 -39.37 -12.98 -12.52
C LEU A 45 -40.19 -11.83 -11.92
N VAL A 46 -39.53 -10.90 -11.21
CA VAL A 46 -40.18 -9.72 -10.61
C VAL A 46 -40.45 -8.63 -11.65
N TRP A 47 -39.60 -8.52 -12.67
CA TRP A 47 -39.71 -7.57 -13.77
C TRP A 47 -40.06 -8.35 -15.05
N GLN A 48 -41.34 -8.34 -15.46
CA GLN A 48 -41.82 -9.14 -16.59
C GLN A 48 -40.89 -9.03 -17.80
N ALA A 49 -40.18 -10.11 -18.10
CA ALA A 49 -39.62 -10.33 -19.41
C ALA A 49 -40.77 -10.53 -20.40
N ASP A 50 -40.71 -9.86 -21.55
CA ASP A 50 -41.55 -10.22 -22.68
C ASP A 50 -41.31 -11.69 -23.11
N GLU A 51 -42.19 -12.27 -23.94
CA GLU A 51 -42.13 -13.68 -24.39
C GLU A 51 -40.77 -14.09 -25.02
N ASN A 52 -39.87 -13.13 -25.25
CA ASN A 52 -38.54 -13.31 -25.82
C ASN A 52 -37.39 -13.21 -24.79
N GLY A 53 -37.69 -13.08 -23.49
CA GLY A 53 -36.67 -13.04 -22.44
C GLY A 53 -35.97 -11.70 -22.26
N ASN A 54 -36.51 -10.61 -22.82
CA ASN A 54 -35.96 -9.26 -22.67
C ASN A 54 -36.75 -8.49 -21.60
N ALA A 55 -36.07 -8.14 -20.51
CA ALA A 55 -36.59 -7.19 -19.53
C ALA A 55 -36.40 -5.75 -20.07
N GLY A 56 -37.31 -5.32 -20.94
CA GLY A 56 -37.35 -3.95 -21.48
C GLY A 56 -38.79 -3.46 -21.62
N ILE A 57 -39.01 -2.16 -21.44
CA ILE A 57 -40.30 -1.55 -21.77
C ILE A 57 -40.36 -1.46 -23.30
N PRO A 58 -41.30 -2.14 -23.99
CA PRO A 58 -41.45 -1.96 -25.43
C PRO A 58 -41.98 -0.55 -25.67
N VAL A 59 -41.16 0.29 -26.31
CA VAL A 59 -41.60 1.60 -26.80
C VAL A 59 -41.72 1.47 -28.32
N GLU A 60 -42.96 1.51 -28.83
CA GLU A 60 -43.20 1.55 -30.27
C GLU A 60 -42.72 2.89 -30.82
N GLY A 61 -41.63 2.87 -31.59
CA GLY A 61 -41.14 4.01 -32.36
C GLY A 61 -41.64 3.96 -33.80
N LEU A 62 -41.74 5.14 -34.42
CA LEU A 62 -42.20 5.34 -35.81
C LEU A 62 -41.32 4.63 -36.88
N HIS A 63 -40.19 4.01 -36.48
CA HIS A 63 -39.26 3.25 -37.35
C HIS A 63 -38.97 1.82 -36.85
N GLY A 64 -39.77 1.28 -35.92
CA GLY A 64 -39.62 -0.06 -35.36
C GLY A 64 -39.54 -0.08 -33.82
N THR A 65 -39.70 -1.26 -33.24
CA THR A 65 -39.64 -1.48 -31.79
C THR A 65 -38.22 -1.30 -31.28
N VAL A 66 -37.95 -0.22 -30.55
CA VAL A 66 -36.68 -0.01 -29.86
C VAL A 66 -36.84 -0.46 -28.42
N ILE A 67 -36.24 -1.59 -28.07
CA ILE A 67 -36.25 -2.13 -26.70
C ILE A 67 -35.18 -1.39 -25.91
N PHE A 68 -35.57 -0.54 -24.95
CA PHE A 68 -34.63 0.01 -23.98
C PHE A 68 -34.29 -1.07 -22.94
N PRO A 69 -33.03 -1.51 -22.85
CA PRO A 69 -32.65 -2.62 -21.97
C PRO A 69 -32.45 -2.12 -20.53
N ILE A 70 -33.47 -1.49 -19.95
CA ILE A 70 -33.45 -1.03 -18.55
C ILE A 70 -33.21 -2.21 -17.60
N GLY A 71 -33.68 -3.41 -17.96
CA GLY A 71 -33.44 -4.63 -17.20
C GLY A 71 -31.96 -5.04 -17.16
N THR A 72 -31.19 -4.85 -18.23
CA THR A 72 -29.75 -5.20 -18.22
C THR A 72 -28.94 -4.22 -17.38
N LEU A 73 -29.30 -2.94 -17.41
CA LEU A 73 -28.69 -1.92 -16.55
C LEU A 73 -28.96 -2.21 -15.07
N LEU A 74 -30.21 -2.51 -14.71
CA LEU A 74 -30.57 -2.85 -13.34
C LEU A 74 -29.87 -4.14 -12.88
N THR A 75 -29.80 -5.13 -13.75
CA THR A 75 -29.07 -6.38 -13.51
C THR A 75 -27.59 -6.12 -13.27
N ALA A 76 -26.95 -5.23 -14.05
CA ALA A 76 -25.55 -4.85 -13.86
C ALA A 76 -25.33 -4.14 -12.52
N ILE A 77 -26.25 -3.26 -12.10
CA ILE A 77 -26.18 -2.60 -10.80
C ILE A 77 -26.29 -3.63 -9.67
N ILE A 78 -27.25 -4.54 -9.73
CA ILE A 78 -27.41 -5.59 -8.71
C ILE A 78 -26.18 -6.50 -8.68
N SER A 79 -25.62 -6.84 -9.85
CA SER A 79 -24.38 -7.61 -9.95
C SER A 79 -23.21 -6.91 -9.26
N PHE A 80 -23.06 -5.60 -9.47
CA PHE A 80 -22.03 -4.80 -8.82
C PHE A 80 -22.17 -4.82 -7.29
N PHE A 81 -23.38 -4.62 -6.77
CA PHE A 81 -23.62 -4.68 -5.33
C PHE A 81 -23.41 -6.09 -4.76
N ALA A 82 -23.77 -7.14 -5.49
CA ALA A 82 -23.52 -8.52 -5.07
C ALA A 82 -22.01 -8.80 -4.95
N VAL A 83 -21.21 -8.42 -5.95
CA VAL A 83 -19.74 -8.53 -5.89
C VAL A 83 -19.18 -7.75 -4.72
N ALA A 84 -19.60 -6.49 -4.52
CA ALA A 84 -19.15 -5.66 -3.42
C ALA A 84 -19.46 -6.30 -2.05
N LEU A 85 -20.68 -6.85 -1.87
CA LEU A 85 -21.09 -7.52 -0.63
C LEU A 85 -20.27 -8.78 -0.37
N VAL A 86 -20.05 -9.63 -1.37
CA VAL A 86 -19.26 -10.85 -1.19
C VAL A 86 -17.82 -10.49 -0.85
N VAL A 87 -17.19 -9.54 -1.56
CA VAL A 87 -15.82 -9.09 -1.25
C VAL A 87 -15.74 -8.50 0.16
N TYR A 88 -16.71 -7.67 0.55
CA TYR A 88 -16.77 -7.10 1.89
C TYR A 88 -16.88 -8.19 2.96
N PHE A 89 -17.81 -9.14 2.80
CA PHE A 89 -18.05 -10.16 3.81
C PHE A 89 -16.91 -11.20 3.89
N VAL A 90 -16.31 -11.58 2.77
CA VAL A 90 -15.26 -12.62 2.69
C VAL A 90 -13.87 -12.09 3.00
N PHE A 91 -13.55 -10.85 2.65
CA PHE A 91 -12.21 -10.28 2.86
C PHE A 91 -12.20 -9.19 3.92
N VAL A 92 -13.09 -8.20 3.82
CA VAL A 92 -13.05 -7.01 4.69
C VAL A 92 -13.46 -7.37 6.12
N VAL A 93 -14.58 -8.06 6.32
CA VAL A 93 -15.06 -8.45 7.66
C VAL A 93 -14.06 -9.33 8.43
N PRO A 94 -13.51 -10.42 7.88
CA PRO A 94 -12.53 -11.22 8.61
C PRO A 94 -11.21 -10.48 8.82
N MET A 95 -10.76 -9.69 7.84
CA MET A 95 -9.56 -8.86 8.01
C MET A 95 -9.77 -7.83 9.13
N ASN A 96 -10.94 -7.17 9.19
CA ASN A 96 -11.26 -6.23 10.25
C ASN A 96 -11.36 -6.93 11.61
N LYS A 97 -12.03 -8.09 11.68
CA LYS A 97 -12.11 -8.91 12.90
C LYS A 97 -10.76 -9.43 13.37
N TRP A 98 -9.85 -9.79 12.46
CA TRP A 98 -8.50 -10.21 12.81
C TRP A 98 -7.67 -9.03 13.31
N LYS A 99 -7.77 -7.87 12.66
CA LYS A 99 -7.14 -6.63 13.15
C LYS A 99 -7.66 -6.24 14.52
N GLU A 100 -8.98 -6.27 14.74
CA GLU A 100 -9.61 -6.01 16.04
C GLU A 100 -9.18 -7.03 17.11
N ARG A 101 -9.06 -8.31 16.77
CA ARG A 101 -8.59 -9.35 17.70
C ARG A 101 -7.10 -9.24 18.00
N GLN A 102 -6.27 -8.82 17.05
CA GLN A 102 -4.86 -8.53 17.29
C GLN A 102 -4.71 -7.27 18.16
N ALA A 103 -5.49 -6.22 17.89
CA ALA A 103 -5.54 -5.02 18.73
C ALA A 103 -6.04 -5.31 20.16
N ALA A 104 -7.04 -6.17 20.32
CA ALA A 104 -7.57 -6.56 21.62
C ALA A 104 -6.65 -7.51 22.40
N LYS A 105 -5.90 -8.39 21.71
CA LYS A 105 -4.89 -9.24 22.34
C LYS A 105 -3.59 -8.50 22.68
N ALA A 106 -3.28 -7.42 21.96
CA ALA A 106 -2.09 -6.61 22.19
C ALA A 106 -2.23 -5.66 23.40
N GLY A 107 -3.44 -5.29 23.83
CA GLY A 107 -3.66 -4.47 25.03
C GLY A 107 -2.90 -3.14 25.08
N VAL A 108 -2.27 -2.74 23.98
CA VAL A 108 -1.40 -1.57 23.84
C VAL A 108 -1.58 -1.09 22.40
N VAL A 109 -2.00 0.17 22.32
CA VAL A 109 -1.78 1.14 21.25
C VAL A 109 -0.78 0.68 20.16
N GLU A 110 -1.19 0.78 18.89
CA GLU A 110 -0.33 0.90 17.70
C GLU A 110 0.52 -0.28 17.18
N GLU A 111 0.49 -1.49 17.73
CA GLU A 111 1.45 -2.53 17.27
C GLU A 111 0.95 -3.46 16.15
N THR A 112 0.41 -2.87 15.08
CA THR A 112 0.61 -3.44 13.71
C THR A 112 1.28 -2.44 12.77
N ALA A 113 1.71 -1.28 13.31
CA ALA A 113 2.46 -0.25 12.61
C ALA A 113 3.88 -0.02 13.18
N LYS A 114 4.38 -0.89 14.09
CA LYS A 114 5.65 -0.62 14.80
C LYS A 114 6.61 -1.82 14.90
N LEU A 115 6.89 -2.48 13.78
CA LEU A 115 8.33 -2.49 13.44
C LEU A 115 8.67 -1.01 13.30
N PRO A 116 9.62 -0.45 14.07
CA PRO A 116 9.95 0.97 13.99
C PRO A 116 9.97 1.35 12.52
N THR A 117 8.98 2.15 12.10
CA THR A 117 8.86 2.44 10.67
C THR A 117 10.17 3.09 10.26
N GLU A 118 10.58 2.93 9.00
CA GLU A 118 11.84 3.54 8.56
C GLU A 118 11.89 5.03 8.96
N GLN A 119 10.74 5.70 8.96
CA GLN A 119 10.58 7.06 9.48
C GLN A 119 10.92 7.20 10.99
N GLU A 120 10.46 6.29 11.85
CA GLU A 120 10.75 6.32 13.29
C GLU A 120 12.20 5.99 13.62
N LEU A 121 12.82 5.06 12.87
CA LEU A 121 14.25 4.79 12.99
C LEU A 121 15.08 6.00 12.55
N LEU A 122 14.69 6.67 11.47
CA LEU A 122 15.36 7.88 11.01
C LEU A 122 15.22 9.04 12.02
N ILE A 123 14.07 9.17 12.69
CA ILE A 123 13.89 10.13 13.79
C ILE A 123 14.81 9.77 14.97
N GLN A 124 14.85 8.50 15.38
CA GLN A 124 15.74 8.05 16.44
C GLN A 124 17.22 8.28 16.08
N ILE A 125 17.63 8.02 14.84
CA ILE A 125 18.99 8.27 14.35
C ILE A 125 19.30 9.76 14.35
N ARG A 126 18.38 10.63 13.89
CA ARG A 126 18.54 12.09 13.96
C ARG A 126 18.77 12.54 15.40
N ASP A 127 17.90 12.10 16.31
CA ASP A 127 17.96 12.51 17.70
C ASP A 127 19.25 12.01 18.40
N LEU A 128 19.73 10.81 18.05
CA LEU A 128 21.02 10.29 18.51
C LEU A 128 22.21 11.08 17.93
N LEU A 129 22.13 11.50 16.66
CA LEU A 129 23.18 12.27 16.01
C LEU A 129 23.25 13.70 16.56
N GLU A 130 22.11 14.34 16.82
CA GLU A 130 22.05 15.64 17.49
C GLU A 130 22.64 15.58 18.92
N LYS A 131 22.30 14.54 19.69
CA LYS A 131 22.87 14.32 21.03
C LYS A 131 24.40 14.13 21.00
N ASN A 132 24.91 13.35 20.04
CA ASN A 132 26.35 13.17 19.87
C ASN A 132 27.05 14.46 19.42
N ASN A 133 26.44 15.23 18.52
CA ASN A 133 27.02 16.47 18.01
C ASN A 133 27.06 17.57 19.10
N ALA A 134 26.04 17.62 19.96
CA ALA A 134 26.00 18.49 21.13
C ALA A 134 27.02 18.11 22.22
N ALA A 135 27.32 16.80 22.36
CA ALA A 135 28.39 16.34 23.24
C ALA A 135 29.79 16.72 22.73
N SER A 136 30.01 16.71 21.40
CA SER A 136 31.29 17.13 20.81
C SER A 136 31.56 18.64 20.84
N SER A 137 30.52 19.48 20.97
CA SER A 137 30.67 20.94 21.10
C SER A 137 30.88 21.41 22.55
N THR A 138 30.73 20.52 23.54
CA THR A 138 30.86 20.83 24.98
C THR A 138 32.04 20.08 25.63
N SER A 139 33.17 19.95 24.92
CA SER A 139 34.43 19.59 25.56
C SER A 139 35.14 20.87 25.99
N PRO A 140 35.25 21.20 27.29
CA PRO A 140 35.97 22.37 27.74
C PRO A 140 37.47 22.14 27.48
N ALA A 141 38.09 23.08 26.76
CA ALA A 141 39.54 23.15 26.65
C ALA A 141 40.16 23.14 28.06
N PRO A 142 41.18 22.30 28.36
CA PRO A 142 41.85 22.35 29.64
C PRO A 142 42.65 23.65 29.70
N ALA A 143 42.17 24.61 30.47
CA ALA A 143 42.90 25.80 30.84
C ALA A 143 44.00 25.43 31.86
N THR A 144 45.22 25.24 31.38
CA THR A 144 46.43 25.36 32.21
C THR A 144 47.46 26.20 31.47
N ALA A 145 47.21 27.51 31.40
CA ALA A 145 48.25 28.50 31.18
C ALA A 145 48.65 29.05 32.56
N THR A 146 49.50 28.31 33.26
CA THR A 146 50.23 28.85 34.41
C THR A 146 51.26 29.84 33.87
N ASP A 147 51.02 31.09 34.21
CA ASP A 147 51.90 32.23 34.04
C ASP A 147 53.22 31.99 34.78
N ALA A 148 54.35 32.04 34.07
CA ALA A 148 55.69 32.21 34.63
C ALA A 148 56.66 32.72 33.54
N PRO A 149 57.26 33.93 33.70
CA PRO A 149 58.13 34.52 32.69
C PRO A 149 59.61 34.16 32.89
N LEU A 150 60.41 34.42 31.86
CA LEU A 150 61.89 34.51 31.83
C LEU A 150 62.68 33.19 31.68
N ARG A 151 63.17 32.93 30.45
CA ARG A 151 64.63 32.86 30.22
C ARG A 151 64.99 32.94 28.73
N ARG A 152 65.54 34.10 28.37
CA ARG A 152 66.48 34.30 27.27
C ARG A 152 67.72 33.44 27.53
N SER A 153 68.03 32.50 26.64
CA SER A 153 69.40 32.03 26.39
C SER A 153 69.51 31.26 25.08
N GLN A 154 70.19 31.88 24.11
CA GLN A 154 71.20 31.33 23.19
C GLN A 154 70.98 29.92 22.62
N ASN A 155 70.89 29.78 21.29
CA ASN A 155 72.10 29.64 20.46
C ASN A 155 71.76 29.65 18.96
N THR A 156 72.68 30.21 18.18
CA THR A 156 72.65 30.41 16.71
C THR A 156 73.17 29.16 15.95
N PRO A 157 73.34 29.16 14.60
CA PRO A 157 72.77 28.21 13.63
C PRO A 157 73.85 27.20 13.13
N PRO A 158 73.78 26.44 12.00
CA PRO A 158 73.59 26.96 10.64
C PRO A 158 72.92 26.03 9.58
N ALA A 159 72.70 26.63 8.41
CA ALA A 159 72.91 26.06 7.08
C ALA A 159 71.89 25.04 6.51
N ALA A 160 71.05 25.55 5.61
CA ALA A 160 70.81 24.96 4.29
C ALA A 160 72.17 24.64 3.59
N PRO A 161 72.31 23.79 2.55
CA PRO A 161 71.48 23.92 1.34
C PRO A 161 71.34 22.66 0.43
N SER A 162 70.57 22.85 -0.66
CA SER A 162 70.69 22.22 -1.99
C SER A 162 70.46 20.70 -2.10
N ALA A 163 69.73 20.16 -3.07
CA ALA A 163 69.36 20.62 -4.41
C ALA A 163 68.04 19.94 -4.84
#